data_AF-A0A2K9C2T2-F1
#
_entry.id   AF-A0A2K9C2T2-F1
#
_cell.length_a   1.000
_cell.length_b   1.000
_cell.length_c   1.000
_cell.angle_alpha   90.00
_cell.angle_beta   90.00
_cell.angle_gamma   90.00
#
_symmetry.space_group_name_H-M   'P 1'
#
loop_
_entity.id
_entity.type
_entity.pdbx_description
1 polymer ?
#
loop_
_entity_poly.entity_id
_entity_poly.type
_entity_poly.pdbx_seq_one_letter_code
_entity_poly.pdbx_strand_id
1 'polypeptide(L)'
;MNTSLTQQGTAITAQAERLDGIYVQVNPEMEGDSSGMAGQQGSLVGVWTEQSARTDEFIATGKRVDTVQAQFGEVTASVQTISETVAGVDGKVSAISSWKTETNANGRRVATGIVQGSNGEEGEILLMAQRLAIVDGVNGDMVLPFVVQNGQVFINQAVINTAFIQEIVAGMTIRSETLNAQGLPLLEINFKAGTFILRGQSANGSTLITNGQVNTYYASGNPATKMGIGI
;
A
#
# COMPACT_ATOMS: atom_id res chain seq x y z
N MET A 1 20.34 -36.03 27.04
CA MET A 1 20.73 -37.30 26.39
C MET A 1 21.84 -36.96 25.41
N ASN A 2 22.98 -37.64 25.50
CA ASN A 2 24.10 -37.45 24.56
C ASN A 2 23.80 -38.24 23.28
N THR A 3 23.85 -37.58 22.12
CA THR A 3 23.82 -38.23 20.82
C THR A 3 25.14 -38.00 20.12
N SER A 4 26.07 -38.94 20.24
CA SER A 4 27.27 -38.96 19.40
C SER A 4 26.92 -39.55 18.03
N LEU A 5 27.26 -38.87 16.95
CA LEU A 5 27.28 -39.44 15.60
C LEU A 5 28.61 -40.16 15.37
N THR A 6 28.56 -41.45 15.05
CA THR A 6 29.70 -42.21 14.51
C THR A 6 29.53 -42.33 13.00
N GLN A 7 30.42 -41.69 12.24
CA GLN A 7 30.43 -41.74 10.78
C GLN A 7 30.97 -43.08 10.28
N GLN A 8 30.32 -43.67 9.27
CA GLN A 8 30.85 -44.79 8.49
C GLN A 8 30.66 -44.50 6.98
N GLY A 9 31.62 -43.81 6.36
CA GLY A 9 31.66 -43.57 4.90
C GLY A 9 31.45 -42.12 4.43
N THR A 10 31.45 -41.93 3.09
CA THR A 10 31.55 -40.62 2.39
C THR A 10 30.22 -40.00 1.95
N ALA A 11 29.07 -40.40 2.48
CA ALA A 11 27.80 -39.72 2.16
C ALA A 11 26.99 -39.38 3.42
N ILE A 12 26.98 -38.10 3.78
CA ILE A 12 25.90 -37.49 4.57
C ILE A 12 25.01 -36.75 3.58
N THR A 13 23.95 -37.40 3.12
CA THR A 13 22.92 -36.74 2.30
C THR A 13 21.85 -36.21 3.25
N ALA A 14 22.07 -34.98 3.75
CA ALA A 14 21.15 -34.12 4.51
C ALA A 14 20.19 -34.81 5.52
N GLN A 15 20.53 -34.76 6.82
CA GLN A 15 19.52 -34.90 7.87
C GLN A 15 18.77 -33.57 8.02
N ALA A 16 17.48 -33.55 7.64
CA ALA A 16 16.56 -32.49 8.08
C ALA A 16 15.96 -32.92 9.42
N GLU A 17 16.52 -32.42 10.52
CA GLU A 17 15.86 -32.54 11.83
C GLU A 17 14.71 -31.55 11.89
N ARG A 18 13.48 -32.06 12.08
CA ARG A 18 12.33 -31.23 12.42
C ARG A 18 12.49 -30.81 13.87
N LEU A 19 12.84 -29.55 14.11
CA LEU A 19 12.70 -28.94 15.42
C LEU A 19 11.21 -28.65 15.62
N ASP A 20 10.48 -29.58 16.24
CA ASP A 20 9.12 -29.31 16.72
C ASP A 20 9.23 -28.09 17.65
N GLY A 21 8.58 -26.98 17.27
CA GLY A 21 8.71 -25.69 17.95
C GLY A 21 8.41 -25.78 19.45
N ILE A 22 8.88 -24.79 20.21
CA ILE A 22 8.53 -24.67 21.63
C ILE A 22 7.03 -24.37 21.72
N TYR A 23 6.23 -25.40 21.95
CA TYR A 23 4.80 -25.26 22.19
C TYR A 23 4.61 -24.78 23.63
N VAL A 24 4.65 -23.45 23.84
CA VAL A 24 4.11 -22.88 25.09
C VAL A 24 2.61 -22.70 24.87
N GLN A 25 1.87 -23.79 25.02
CA GLN A 25 0.45 -23.68 25.28
C GLN A 25 0.31 -23.13 26.70
N VAL A 26 0.05 -21.84 26.82
CA VAL A 26 -0.48 -21.30 28.08
C VAL A 26 -1.88 -21.89 28.19
N ASN A 27 -2.02 -22.96 28.97
CA ASN A 27 -3.33 -23.48 29.32
C ASN A 27 -4.01 -22.40 30.17
N PRO A 28 -5.08 -21.73 29.70
CA PRO A 28 -5.82 -20.84 30.56
C PRO A 28 -6.40 -21.66 31.72
N GLU A 29 -6.52 -21.04 32.90
CA GLU A 29 -7.25 -21.63 34.02
C GLU A 29 -8.62 -22.10 33.50
N MET A 30 -8.96 -23.38 33.72
CA MET A 30 -10.29 -23.87 33.36
C MET A 30 -11.33 -23.14 34.20
N GLU A 31 -12.50 -22.86 33.62
CA GLU A 31 -13.70 -22.39 34.33
C GLU A 31 -13.89 -23.23 35.61
N GLY A 32 -13.60 -22.65 36.78
CA GLY A 32 -13.70 -23.31 38.08
C GLY A 32 -12.39 -23.69 38.80
N ASP A 33 -11.21 -23.27 38.33
CA ASP A 33 -9.98 -23.34 39.14
C ASP A 33 -10.09 -22.43 40.38
N SER A 34 -9.61 -22.92 41.53
CA SER A 34 -9.80 -22.30 42.84
C SER A 34 -9.11 -20.93 43.03
N SER A 35 -8.31 -20.48 42.06
CA SER A 35 -7.73 -19.13 41.95
C SER A 35 -8.53 -18.17 41.04
N GLY A 36 -9.46 -18.67 40.22
CA GLY A 36 -10.20 -17.92 39.21
C GLY A 36 -11.70 -17.81 39.52
N MET A 37 -12.30 -16.64 39.22
CA MET A 37 -13.75 -16.46 39.32
C MET A 37 -14.45 -17.20 38.17
N ALA A 38 -15.45 -18.04 38.45
CA ALA A 38 -16.27 -18.69 37.43
C ALA A 38 -16.90 -17.64 36.47
N GLY A 39 -16.76 -17.82 35.16
CA GLY A 39 -17.26 -16.92 34.11
C GLY A 39 -16.25 -15.98 33.45
N GLN A 40 -14.94 -16.16 33.65
CA GLN A 40 -13.89 -15.34 33.01
C GLN A 40 -13.64 -15.78 31.55
N GLN A 41 -13.84 -14.88 30.59
CA GLN A 41 -13.43 -15.11 29.20
C GLN A 41 -11.92 -15.32 29.11
N GLY A 42 -11.50 -16.55 28.79
CA GLY A 42 -10.09 -16.89 28.60
C GLY A 42 -9.45 -16.11 27.44
N SER A 43 -8.22 -15.64 27.67
CA SER A 43 -7.34 -15.08 26.63
C SER A 43 -6.33 -16.13 26.20
N LEU A 44 -6.27 -16.42 24.90
CA LEU A 44 -5.33 -17.37 24.31
C LEU A 44 -4.36 -16.61 23.41
N VAL A 45 -3.06 -16.91 23.52
CA VAL A 45 -2.02 -16.41 22.59
C VAL A 45 -1.16 -17.59 22.17
N GLY A 46 -0.94 -17.74 20.87
CA GLY A 46 -0.13 -18.79 20.28
C GLY A 46 0.83 -18.24 19.23
N VAL A 47 2.05 -18.77 19.23
CA VAL A 47 3.05 -18.51 18.20
C VAL A 47 3.58 -19.86 17.74
N TRP A 48 3.58 -20.11 16.43
CA TRP A 48 4.20 -21.29 15.85
C TRP A 48 4.83 -20.98 14.50
N THR A 49 5.84 -21.78 14.17
CA THR A 49 6.62 -21.69 12.95
C THR A 49 6.66 -23.06 12.30
N GLU A 50 6.25 -23.12 11.03
CA GLU A 50 6.41 -24.30 10.18
C GLU A 50 7.55 -24.05 9.19
N GLN A 51 8.52 -24.95 9.12
CA GLN A 51 9.65 -24.88 8.20
C GLN A 51 9.74 -26.18 7.41
N SER A 52 9.93 -26.08 6.10
CA SER A 52 10.19 -27.21 5.23
C SER A 52 11.26 -26.85 4.20
N ALA A 53 12.23 -27.73 4.01
CA ALA A 53 13.14 -27.68 2.89
C ALA A 53 13.04 -29.02 2.14
N ARG A 54 12.84 -28.96 0.83
CA ARG A 54 12.79 -30.12 -0.05
C ARG A 54 13.75 -29.90 -1.19
N THR A 55 14.54 -30.93 -1.50
CA THR A 55 15.33 -30.97 -2.72
C THR A 55 14.89 -32.21 -3.49
N ASP A 56 14.45 -31.98 -4.72
CA ASP A 56 14.19 -32.99 -5.75
C ASP A 56 15.31 -32.92 -6.80
N GLU A 57 15.37 -33.87 -7.73
CA GLU A 57 16.43 -33.99 -8.74
C GLU A 57 16.62 -32.70 -9.57
N PHE A 58 15.55 -31.89 -9.69
CA PHE A 58 15.51 -30.70 -10.53
C PHE A 58 15.06 -29.42 -9.82
N ILE A 59 14.63 -29.49 -8.55
CA ILE A 59 14.01 -28.37 -7.83
C ILE A 59 14.42 -28.39 -6.36
N ALA A 60 14.87 -27.26 -5.82
CA ALA A 60 15.03 -27.03 -4.39
C ALA A 60 14.00 -26.01 -3.90
N THR A 61 13.18 -26.37 -2.93
CA THR A 61 12.15 -25.52 -2.32
C THR A 61 12.44 -25.33 -0.84
N GLY A 62 12.51 -24.07 -0.40
CA GLY A 62 12.48 -23.68 1.01
C GLY A 62 11.18 -22.98 1.33
N LYS A 63 10.52 -23.32 2.43
CA LYS A 63 9.30 -22.66 2.89
C LYS A 63 9.31 -22.48 4.40
N ARG A 64 8.92 -21.30 4.84
CA ARG A 64 8.69 -20.94 6.24
C ARG A 64 7.35 -20.24 6.38
N VAL A 65 6.55 -20.67 7.34
CA VAL A 65 5.27 -20.05 7.71
C VAL A 65 5.32 -19.73 9.19
N ASP A 66 5.35 -18.45 9.54
CA ASP A 66 5.24 -17.97 10.91
C ASP A 66 3.81 -17.50 11.15
N THR A 67 3.18 -17.97 12.23
CA THR A 67 1.83 -17.53 12.62
C THR A 67 1.84 -17.07 14.08
N VAL A 68 1.29 -15.88 14.31
CA VAL A 68 1.00 -15.32 15.62
C VAL A 68 -0.51 -15.14 15.71
N GLN A 69 -1.14 -15.74 16.72
CA GLN A 69 -2.58 -15.66 16.94
C GLN A 69 -2.88 -15.25 18.37
N ALA A 70 -3.83 -14.33 18.53
CA ALA A 70 -4.41 -13.95 19.81
C ALA A 70 -5.94 -14.08 19.75
N GLN A 71 -6.54 -14.58 20.82
CA GLN A 71 -7.99 -14.73 20.94
C GLN A 71 -8.44 -14.28 22.33
N PHE A 72 -9.55 -13.52 22.37
CA PHE A 72 -10.26 -13.15 23.59
C PHE A 72 -11.76 -13.34 23.36
N GLY A 73 -12.35 -14.36 24.00
CA GLY A 73 -13.72 -14.80 23.68
C GLY A 73 -13.87 -15.22 22.20
N GLU A 74 -14.79 -14.57 21.48
CA GLU A 74 -15.01 -14.79 20.03
C GLU A 74 -14.12 -13.92 19.13
N VAL A 75 -13.42 -12.93 19.70
CA VAL A 75 -12.56 -12.01 18.94
C VAL A 75 -11.21 -12.68 18.70
N THR A 76 -10.79 -12.78 17.44
CA THR A 76 -9.51 -13.38 17.05
C THR A 76 -8.71 -12.41 16.19
N ALA A 77 -7.42 -12.29 16.45
CA ALA A 77 -6.46 -11.61 15.59
C ALA A 77 -5.35 -12.59 15.21
N SER A 78 -4.97 -12.63 13.94
CA SER A 78 -3.83 -13.43 13.49
C SER A 78 -2.97 -12.65 12.50
N VAL A 79 -1.67 -12.87 12.61
CA VAL A 79 -0.67 -12.41 11.64
C VAL A 79 0.05 -13.65 11.13
N GLN A 80 0.13 -13.78 9.81
CA GLN A 80 0.83 -14.86 9.14
C GLN A 80 1.86 -14.28 8.18
N THR A 81 3.10 -14.71 8.34
CA THR A 81 4.20 -14.39 7.43
C THR A 81 4.64 -15.67 6.73
N ILE A 82 4.57 -15.69 5.40
CA ILE A 82 5.01 -16.82 4.58
C ILE A 82 6.22 -16.37 3.79
N SER A 83 7.30 -17.14 3.84
CA SER A 83 8.46 -16.99 2.97
C SER A 83 8.69 -18.30 2.24
N GLU A 84 8.70 -18.27 0.92
CA GLU A 84 8.92 -19.44 0.08
C GLU A 84 9.94 -19.10 -1.01
N THR A 85 10.91 -19.98 -1.23
CA THR A 85 11.91 -19.89 -2.28
C THR A 85 11.92 -21.18 -3.07
N VAL A 86 12.05 -21.07 -4.39
CA VAL A 86 12.16 -22.22 -5.30
C VAL A 86 13.31 -21.98 -6.25
N ALA A 87 14.22 -22.93 -6.38
CA ALA A 87 15.31 -22.91 -7.33
C ALA A 87 15.19 -24.12 -8.26
N GLY A 88 14.97 -23.88 -9.55
CA GLY A 88 14.92 -24.89 -10.61
C GLY A 88 16.26 -25.04 -11.35
N VAL A 89 16.48 -26.20 -11.96
CA VAL A 89 17.64 -26.48 -12.83
C VAL A 89 17.61 -25.77 -14.18
N ASP A 90 16.48 -25.17 -14.55
CA ASP A 90 16.33 -24.30 -15.72
C ASP A 90 16.97 -22.92 -15.51
N GLY A 91 17.62 -22.70 -14.35
CA GLY A 91 18.24 -21.45 -13.97
C GLY A 91 17.26 -20.43 -13.41
N LYS A 92 15.97 -20.78 -13.28
CA LYS A 92 14.96 -19.89 -12.71
C LYS A 92 14.89 -20.07 -11.20
N VAL A 93 14.99 -18.96 -10.48
CA VAL A 93 14.82 -18.91 -9.03
C VAL A 93 13.68 -17.95 -8.73
N SER A 94 12.68 -18.41 -7.99
CA SER A 94 11.58 -17.58 -7.52
C SER A 94 11.61 -17.45 -6.00
N ALA A 95 11.09 -16.33 -5.53
CA ALA A 95 10.93 -16.07 -4.11
C ALA A 95 9.60 -15.36 -3.89
N ILE A 96 8.83 -15.78 -2.91
CA ILE A 96 7.59 -15.15 -2.49
C ILE A 96 7.66 -14.90 -0.99
N SER A 97 7.37 -13.68 -0.59
CA SER A 97 7.15 -13.28 0.80
C SER A 97 5.75 -12.69 0.91
N SER A 98 4.91 -13.20 1.81
CA SER A 98 3.58 -12.66 2.03
C SER A 98 3.31 -12.41 3.50
N TRP A 99 2.68 -11.27 3.78
CA TRP A 99 2.28 -10.83 5.10
C TRP A 99 0.77 -10.69 5.10
N LYS A 100 0.09 -11.53 5.88
CA LYS A 100 -1.35 -11.49 6.05
C LYS A 100 -1.66 -11.09 7.48
N THR A 101 -2.62 -10.19 7.65
CA THR A 101 -3.20 -9.86 8.95
C THR A 101 -4.70 -10.04 8.84
N GLU A 102 -5.28 -10.78 9.77
CA GLU A 102 -6.71 -11.03 9.83
C GLU A 102 -7.22 -10.70 11.24
N THR A 103 -8.30 -9.94 11.32
CA THR A 103 -9.03 -9.69 12.57
C THR A 103 -10.48 -10.09 12.38
N ASN A 104 -11.03 -10.78 13.36
CA ASN A 104 -12.43 -11.16 13.45
C ASN A 104 -12.98 -10.62 14.77
N ALA A 105 -13.86 -9.63 14.69
CA ALA A 105 -14.59 -9.10 15.83
C ALA A 105 -16.06 -8.96 15.46
N ASN A 106 -16.96 -9.49 16.29
CA ASN A 106 -18.41 -9.42 16.08
C ASN A 106 -18.86 -9.95 14.70
N GLY A 107 -18.25 -11.04 14.23
CA GLY A 107 -18.56 -11.67 12.94
C GLY A 107 -18.03 -10.92 11.69
N ARG A 108 -17.36 -9.77 11.87
CA ARG A 108 -16.75 -9.03 10.77
C ARG A 108 -15.28 -9.42 10.62
N ARG A 109 -14.96 -10.13 9.53
CA ARG A 109 -13.59 -10.47 9.15
C ARG A 109 -12.98 -9.36 8.31
N VAL A 110 -11.86 -8.81 8.76
CA VAL A 110 -11.05 -7.85 8.00
C VAL A 110 -9.69 -8.48 7.79
N ALA A 111 -9.38 -8.78 6.53
CA ALA A 111 -8.07 -9.27 6.12
C ALA A 111 -7.34 -8.20 5.30
N THR A 112 -6.06 -8.01 5.58
CA THR A 112 -5.13 -7.20 4.80
C THR A 112 -3.90 -8.03 4.46
N GLY A 113 -3.36 -7.84 3.25
CA GLY A 113 -2.25 -8.63 2.75
C GLY A 113 -1.25 -7.81 1.94
N ILE A 114 0.03 -8.16 2.08
CA ILE A 114 1.11 -7.73 1.19
C ILE A 114 1.74 -9.00 0.64
N VAL A 115 1.88 -9.10 -0.67
CA VAL A 115 2.63 -10.18 -1.33
C VAL A 115 3.73 -9.54 -2.14
N GLN A 116 4.97 -9.93 -1.86
CA GLN A 116 6.15 -9.57 -2.64
C GLN A 116 6.66 -10.85 -3.29
N GLY A 117 6.83 -10.83 -4.60
CA GLY A 117 7.26 -12.00 -5.35
C GLY A 117 8.29 -11.65 -6.42
N SER A 118 9.08 -12.64 -6.82
CA SER A 118 9.81 -12.61 -8.08
C SER A 118 9.75 -13.99 -8.73
N ASN A 119 9.62 -13.99 -10.05
CA ASN A 119 9.67 -15.20 -10.89
C ASN A 119 11.07 -15.46 -11.48
N GLY A 120 12.10 -14.73 -11.00
CA GLY A 120 13.47 -14.80 -11.51
C GLY A 120 13.78 -13.82 -12.64
N GLU A 121 12.78 -13.11 -13.17
CA GLU A 121 12.94 -12.13 -14.25
C GLU A 121 12.48 -10.73 -13.80
N GLU A 122 11.33 -10.66 -13.12
CA GLU A 122 10.76 -9.41 -12.60
C GLU A 122 10.36 -9.56 -11.13
N GLY A 123 10.37 -8.45 -10.40
CA GLY A 123 9.88 -8.37 -9.03
C GLY A 123 8.55 -7.63 -8.98
N GLU A 124 7.59 -8.14 -8.22
CA GLU A 124 6.27 -7.55 -8.06
C GLU A 124 5.92 -7.37 -6.58
N ILE A 125 5.17 -6.31 -6.27
CA ILE A 125 4.52 -6.10 -4.97
C ILE A 125 3.03 -5.92 -5.20
N LEU A 126 2.23 -6.83 -4.64
CA LEU A 126 0.78 -6.82 -4.65
C LEU A 126 0.27 -6.47 -3.24
N LEU A 127 -0.61 -5.47 -3.18
CA LEU A 127 -1.19 -4.96 -1.93
C LEU A 127 -2.71 -5.19 -1.95
N MET A 128 -3.23 -5.91 -0.96
CA MET A 128 -4.66 -6.19 -0.81
C MET A 128 -5.17 -5.60 0.50
N ALA A 129 -5.92 -4.50 0.40
CA ALA A 129 -6.55 -3.85 1.54
C ALA A 129 -7.82 -3.11 1.13
N GLN A 130 -8.76 -2.91 2.07
CA GLN A 130 -9.92 -2.05 1.87
C GLN A 130 -9.52 -0.57 1.74
N ARG A 131 -8.43 -0.18 2.42
CA ARG A 131 -7.86 1.16 2.38
C ARG A 131 -6.34 1.07 2.59
N LEU A 132 -5.57 1.71 1.73
CA LEU A 132 -4.13 1.92 1.90
C LEU A 132 -3.90 3.41 2.09
N ALA A 133 -3.25 3.85 3.18
CA ALA A 133 -2.98 5.26 3.42
C ALA A 133 -1.58 5.47 3.98
N ILE A 134 -0.91 6.54 3.55
CA ILE A 134 0.28 7.08 4.22
C ILE A 134 -0.23 8.08 5.25
N VAL A 135 0.24 7.94 6.49
CA VAL A 135 -0.16 8.79 7.61
C VAL A 135 1.04 9.63 8.03
N ASP A 136 0.87 10.95 8.04
CA ASP A 136 1.81 11.87 8.68
C ASP A 136 1.12 12.49 9.90
N GLY A 137 1.77 12.41 11.04
CA GLY A 137 1.15 12.70 12.32
C GLY A 137 2.17 12.69 13.45
N VAL A 138 3.19 13.55 13.33
CA VAL A 138 4.20 13.66 14.39
C VAL A 138 3.83 14.74 15.43
N ASN A 139 2.96 15.71 15.14
CA ASN A 139 2.66 16.83 16.04
C ASN A 139 1.24 17.44 15.92
N GLY A 140 0.18 16.67 16.16
CA GLY A 140 -1.18 17.24 16.38
C GLY A 140 -2.24 16.70 15.44
N ASP A 141 -2.29 17.19 14.20
CA ASP A 141 -3.33 16.78 13.24
C ASP A 141 -2.83 15.65 12.32
N MET A 142 -3.62 14.58 12.23
CA MET A 142 -3.37 13.48 11.31
C MET A 142 -3.62 13.94 9.87
N VAL A 143 -2.57 14.02 9.06
CA VAL A 143 -2.63 14.32 7.63
C VAL A 143 -2.46 13.03 6.83
N LEU A 144 -3.33 12.84 5.84
CA LEU A 144 -3.28 11.69 4.92
C LEU A 144 -2.89 12.20 3.51
N PRO A 145 -1.60 12.37 3.20
CA PRO A 145 -1.17 12.88 1.90
C PRO A 145 -1.51 11.95 0.73
N PHE A 146 -1.61 10.64 0.98
CA PHE A 146 -1.91 9.62 -0.02
C PHE A 146 -2.86 8.57 0.57
N VAL A 147 -3.98 8.32 -0.11
CA VAL A 147 -4.90 7.23 0.25
C VAL A 147 -5.50 6.56 -0.98
N VAL A 148 -5.49 5.23 -0.99
CA VAL A 148 -6.21 4.38 -1.94
C VAL A 148 -7.42 3.80 -1.24
N GLN A 149 -8.61 4.09 -1.76
CA GLN A 149 -9.88 3.58 -1.25
C GLN A 149 -10.93 3.60 -2.36
N ASN A 150 -11.88 2.66 -2.33
CA ASN A 150 -12.95 2.57 -3.33
C ASN A 150 -12.45 2.54 -4.79
N GLY A 151 -11.27 1.95 -5.03
CA GLY A 151 -10.66 1.87 -6.37
C GLY A 151 -10.07 3.19 -6.89
N GLN A 152 -9.97 4.22 -6.06
CA GLN A 152 -9.41 5.52 -6.44
C GLN A 152 -8.25 5.91 -5.54
N VAL A 153 -7.29 6.66 -6.12
CA VAL A 153 -6.18 7.27 -5.41
C VAL A 153 -6.52 8.72 -5.14
N PHE A 154 -6.49 9.12 -3.86
CA PHE A 154 -6.61 10.50 -3.44
C PHE A 154 -5.24 11.00 -2.99
N ILE A 155 -4.84 12.14 -3.57
CA ILE A 155 -3.58 12.82 -3.26
C ILE A 155 -3.92 14.25 -2.89
N ASN A 156 -3.52 14.70 -1.70
CA ASN A 156 -3.78 16.07 -1.26
C ASN A 156 -2.92 17.08 -2.04
N GLN A 157 -1.61 16.81 -2.12
CA GLN A 157 -0.65 17.59 -2.89
C GLN A 157 0.44 16.67 -3.44
N ALA A 158 0.88 16.91 -4.67
CA ALA A 158 1.99 16.20 -5.30
C ALA A 158 2.95 17.19 -5.95
N VAL A 159 4.26 16.92 -5.81
CA VAL A 159 5.32 17.53 -6.62
C VAL A 159 5.81 16.46 -7.58
N ILE A 160 5.68 16.69 -8.89
CA ILE A 160 5.96 15.69 -9.93
C ILE A 160 7.02 16.25 -10.87
N ASN A 161 8.14 15.54 -11.06
CA ASN A 161 9.21 15.96 -11.96
C ASN A 161 8.75 15.93 -13.43
N THR A 162 8.25 14.78 -13.88
CA THR A 162 7.69 14.60 -15.23
C THR A 162 6.46 13.70 -15.13
N ALA A 163 5.37 14.08 -15.80
CA ALA A 163 4.15 13.28 -15.91
C ALA A 163 3.80 13.06 -17.38
N PHE A 164 3.55 11.80 -17.76
CA PHE A 164 2.87 11.46 -19.00
C PHE A 164 1.46 10.98 -18.66
N ILE A 165 0.44 11.75 -19.06
CA ILE A 165 -0.96 11.49 -18.73
C ILE A 165 -1.71 11.24 -20.03
N GLN A 166 -2.31 10.05 -20.17
CA GLN A 166 -3.09 9.70 -21.37
C GLN A 166 -4.36 10.54 -21.50
N GLU A 167 -5.06 10.74 -20.39
CA GLU A 167 -6.28 11.53 -20.33
C GLU A 167 -6.42 12.20 -18.96
N ILE A 168 -6.83 13.47 -18.95
CA ILE A 168 -7.15 14.22 -17.74
C ILE A 168 -8.58 14.75 -17.82
N VAL A 169 -9.44 14.29 -16.91
CA VAL A 169 -10.79 14.85 -16.72
C VAL A 169 -10.74 15.82 -15.54
N ALA A 170 -10.50 17.10 -15.83
CA ALA A 170 -10.40 18.14 -14.81
C ALA A 170 -11.77 18.78 -14.53
N GLY A 171 -12.26 18.67 -13.29
CA GLY A 171 -13.55 19.25 -12.87
C GLY A 171 -13.48 20.68 -12.33
N MET A 172 -12.27 21.22 -12.11
CA MET A 172 -12.04 22.53 -11.46
C MET A 172 -11.16 23.43 -12.33
N THR A 173 -10.27 24.23 -11.75
CA THR A 173 -9.40 25.17 -12.47
C THR A 173 -7.94 24.75 -12.32
N ILE A 174 -7.20 24.68 -13.43
CA ILE A 174 -5.74 24.58 -13.41
C ILE A 174 -5.19 26.01 -13.44
N ARG A 175 -4.34 26.37 -12.47
CA ARG A 175 -3.77 27.71 -12.35
C ARG A 175 -2.27 27.65 -12.14
N SER A 176 -1.55 28.67 -12.61
CA SER A 176 -0.15 28.84 -12.26
C SER A 176 0.02 29.20 -10.78
N GLU A 177 1.12 28.76 -10.17
CA GLU A 177 1.52 29.20 -8.84
C GLU A 177 1.88 30.70 -8.83
N THR A 178 2.60 31.14 -9.87
CA THR A 178 2.99 32.55 -10.01
C THR A 178 1.78 33.44 -10.24
N LEU A 179 1.74 34.55 -9.51
CA LEU A 179 0.73 35.60 -9.59
C LEU A 179 1.29 36.85 -10.30
N ASN A 180 0.42 37.63 -10.94
CA ASN A 180 0.76 38.95 -11.46
C ASN A 180 0.77 40.01 -10.35
N ALA A 181 1.11 41.26 -10.70
CA ALA A 181 1.10 42.40 -9.79
C ALA A 181 -0.27 42.70 -9.12
N GLN A 182 -1.37 42.10 -9.59
CA GLN A 182 -2.73 42.24 -9.05
C GLN A 182 -3.17 41.02 -8.23
N GLY A 183 -2.29 40.04 -7.98
CA GLY A 183 -2.60 38.83 -7.22
C GLY A 183 -3.37 37.76 -8.01
N LEU A 184 -3.48 37.89 -9.33
CA LEU A 184 -4.15 36.92 -10.19
C LEU A 184 -3.15 35.93 -10.79
N PRO A 185 -3.49 34.64 -10.96
CA PRO A 185 -2.63 33.66 -11.63
C PRO A 185 -2.28 34.10 -13.05
N LEU A 186 -1.03 33.87 -13.47
CA LEU A 186 -0.59 34.13 -14.85
C LEU A 186 -1.32 33.26 -15.88
N LEU A 187 -1.49 31.98 -15.58
CA LEU A 187 -2.26 31.05 -16.41
C LEU A 187 -3.44 30.52 -15.61
N GLU A 188 -4.62 30.50 -16.21
CA GLU A 188 -5.82 29.95 -15.61
C GLU A 188 -6.69 29.26 -16.65
N ILE A 189 -6.94 27.97 -16.47
CA ILE A 189 -7.83 27.17 -17.30
C ILE A 189 -9.00 26.74 -16.42
N ASN A 190 -10.17 27.30 -16.67
CA ASN A 190 -11.39 26.99 -15.94
C ASN A 190 -12.24 26.02 -16.75
N PHE A 191 -12.24 24.76 -16.34
CA PHE A 191 -12.96 23.71 -17.05
C PHE A 191 -14.49 23.78 -16.85
N LYS A 192 -14.96 24.37 -15.73
CA LYS A 192 -16.41 24.58 -15.51
C LYS A 192 -16.97 25.71 -16.37
N ALA A 193 -16.23 26.80 -16.51
CA ALA A 193 -16.63 27.95 -17.31
C ALA A 193 -16.26 27.82 -18.79
N GLY A 194 -15.40 26.86 -19.14
CA GLY A 194 -14.89 26.69 -20.50
C GLY A 194 -14.00 27.86 -20.95
N THR A 195 -13.20 28.41 -20.03
CA THR A 195 -12.35 29.58 -20.30
C THR A 195 -10.87 29.28 -20.12
N PHE A 196 -10.05 29.87 -20.98
CA PHE A 196 -8.60 29.89 -20.85
C PHE A 196 -8.12 31.34 -20.77
N ILE A 197 -7.33 31.67 -19.75
CA ILE A 197 -6.82 33.01 -19.52
C ILE A 197 -5.31 32.98 -19.40
N LEU A 198 -4.65 33.84 -20.18
CA LEU A 198 -3.23 34.13 -20.08
C LEU A 198 -3.04 35.59 -19.70
N ARG A 199 -2.31 35.86 -18.62
CA ARG A 199 -2.02 37.20 -18.09
C ARG A 199 -0.51 37.43 -18.12
N GLY A 200 -0.12 38.66 -18.46
CA GLY A 200 1.29 39.08 -18.34
C GLY A 200 1.68 39.36 -16.89
N GLN A 201 2.96 39.18 -16.56
CA GLN A 201 3.48 39.44 -15.21
C GLN A 201 3.33 40.90 -14.78
N SER A 202 3.44 41.83 -15.74
CA SER A 202 3.32 43.28 -15.53
C SER A 202 1.89 43.80 -15.43
N ALA A 203 0.87 42.93 -15.47
CA ALA A 203 -0.55 43.30 -15.46
C ALA A 203 -1.02 44.23 -16.60
N ASN A 204 -0.21 44.40 -17.67
CA ASN A 204 -0.50 45.32 -18.77
C ASN A 204 -1.66 44.86 -19.69
N GLY A 205 -2.14 43.63 -19.52
CA GLY A 205 -3.22 43.06 -20.28
C GLY A 205 -3.35 41.55 -20.10
N SER A 206 -4.37 40.99 -20.75
CA SER A 206 -4.66 39.56 -20.72
C SER A 206 -5.30 39.08 -22.02
N THR A 207 -5.09 37.81 -22.35
CA THR A 207 -5.84 37.08 -23.37
C THR A 207 -6.85 36.18 -22.67
N LEU A 208 -8.10 36.25 -23.11
CA LEU A 208 -9.19 35.38 -22.68
C LEU A 208 -9.72 34.63 -23.89
N ILE A 209 -9.78 33.32 -23.77
CA ILE A 209 -10.45 32.44 -24.72
C ILE A 209 -11.70 31.90 -24.03
N THR A 210 -12.84 32.02 -24.69
CA THR A 210 -14.12 31.46 -24.26
C THR A 210 -14.73 30.65 -25.40
N ASN A 211 -15.89 30.02 -25.16
CA ASN A 211 -16.62 29.36 -26.25
C ASN A 211 -16.91 30.36 -27.38
N GLY A 212 -16.30 30.14 -28.54
CA GLY A 212 -16.49 30.94 -29.75
C GLY A 212 -15.76 32.28 -29.80
N GLN A 213 -14.92 32.65 -28.82
CA GLN A 213 -14.21 33.94 -28.83
C GLN A 213 -12.77 33.87 -28.31
N VAL A 214 -11.91 34.73 -28.86
CA VAL A 214 -10.55 35.03 -28.41
C VAL A 214 -10.42 36.55 -28.30
N ASN A 215 -10.31 37.04 -27.07
CA ASN A 215 -10.33 38.45 -26.75
C ASN A 215 -9.06 38.86 -26.02
N THR A 216 -8.48 40.00 -26.39
CA THR A 216 -7.38 40.63 -25.62
C THR A 216 -7.91 41.84 -24.88
N TYR A 217 -7.38 42.10 -23.70
CA TYR A 217 -7.78 43.19 -22.82
C TYR A 217 -6.56 44.03 -22.42
N TYR A 218 -6.76 45.34 -22.33
CA TYR A 218 -5.81 46.25 -21.68
C TYR A 218 -5.83 46.07 -20.16
N ALA A 219 -4.82 46.61 -19.46
CA ALA A 219 -4.77 46.66 -18.00
C ALA A 219 -6.04 47.25 -17.34
N SER A 220 -6.75 48.13 -18.06
CA SER A 220 -8.00 48.76 -17.63
C SER A 220 -9.23 47.84 -17.70
N GLY A 221 -9.09 46.61 -18.22
CA GLY A 221 -10.20 45.67 -18.42
C GLY A 221 -11.03 45.93 -19.67
N ASN A 222 -10.70 46.97 -20.45
CA ASN A 222 -11.33 47.24 -21.73
C ASN A 222 -10.81 46.29 -22.82
N PRO A 223 -11.68 45.78 -23.71
CA PRO A 223 -11.26 44.92 -24.80
C PRO A 223 -10.35 45.71 -25.75
N ALA A 224 -9.14 45.21 -25.96
CA ALA A 224 -8.20 45.72 -26.95
C ALA A 224 -8.48 45.13 -28.34
N THR A 225 -8.89 43.86 -28.39
CA THR A 225 -9.29 43.19 -29.63
C THR A 225 -10.31 42.11 -29.28
N LYS A 226 -11.33 41.96 -30.12
CA LYS A 226 -12.28 40.86 -30.06
C LYS A 226 -12.27 40.10 -31.36
N MET A 227 -12.22 38.77 -31.28
CA MET A 227 -12.27 37.86 -32.41
C MET A 227 -13.20 36.70 -32.07
N GLY A 228 -14.08 36.29 -32.96
CA GLY A 228 -14.98 35.17 -32.70
C GLY A 228 -16.31 35.23 -33.44
N ILE A 229 -17.21 34.32 -33.09
CA ILE A 229 -18.56 34.23 -33.64
C ILE A 229 -19.45 35.28 -32.94
N GLY A 230 -20.21 36.05 -33.73
CA GLY A 230 -21.16 37.05 -33.21
C GLY A 230 -20.51 38.33 -32.66
N ILE A 231 -19.33 38.70 -33.15
CA ILE A 231 -18.64 39.97 -32.86
C ILE A 231 -19.16 41.13 -33.70
#